data_AF-A0A4W4GNM4-F1
#
_entry.id   AF-A0A4W4GNM4-F1
#
_cell.length_a   1.000
_cell.length_b   1.000
_cell.length_c   1.000
_cell.angle_alpha   90.00
_cell.angle_beta   90.00
_cell.angle_gamma   90.00
#
_symmetry.space_group_name_H-M   'P 1'
#
loop_
_entity.id
_entity.type
_entity.pdbx_description
1 polymer ?
#
loop_
_entity_poly.entity_id
_entity_poly.type
_entity_poly.pdbx_seq_one_letter_code
_entity_poly.pdbx_strand_id
1 'polypeptide(L)'
;MSYLAPVLMIGGQGGSKFHFDGIGNGATLRKIWVWAGGWQIKAIKVWLTDGQCREFGNPAGDFKEFTFEDGEHFTSLSLWGNGAGTRLGAIKFKTNRSPEFFARMTDWGLKTEYPIDIGSGICMGVVGRAGSDIDSLGFKFINTIKSTVLKNVNYPTLHSVIPKVAVEEIKSMTYHNNTSEMQEYKIESSKKIIKTSSWVSFSSSSL
;
A
#
# COMPACT_ATOMS: atom_id res chain seq x y z
N MET A 1 6.30 -19.41 -8.74
CA MET A 1 5.09 -18.84 -8.10
C MET A 1 5.00 -17.37 -8.47
N SER A 2 3.80 -16.90 -8.83
CA SER A 2 3.54 -15.48 -9.13
C SER A 2 3.54 -14.66 -7.84
N TYR A 3 4.16 -13.47 -7.87
CA TYR A 3 4.12 -12.49 -6.77
C TYR A 3 2.77 -11.78 -6.64
N LEU A 4 1.93 -11.84 -7.69
CA LEU A 4 0.54 -11.38 -7.65
C LEU A 4 -0.42 -12.56 -7.51
N ALA A 5 -1.53 -12.32 -6.80
CA ALA A 5 -2.69 -13.20 -6.84
C ALA A 5 -3.28 -13.26 -8.26
N PRO A 6 -4.01 -14.34 -8.62
CA PRO A 6 -4.68 -14.43 -9.91
C PRO A 6 -5.62 -13.24 -10.14
N VAL A 7 -5.41 -12.51 -11.24
CA VAL A 7 -6.27 -11.37 -11.59
C VAL A 7 -7.49 -11.88 -12.35
N LEU A 8 -8.67 -11.76 -11.75
CA LEU A 8 -9.93 -12.07 -12.41
C LEU A 8 -10.56 -10.79 -12.98
N MET A 9 -10.70 -10.76 -14.30
CA MET A 9 -11.33 -9.68 -15.07
C MET A 9 -12.82 -9.94 -15.23
N ILE A 10 -13.68 -9.06 -14.72
CA ILE A 10 -15.14 -9.18 -14.84
C ILE A 10 -15.72 -8.04 -15.68
N GLY A 11 -16.57 -8.40 -16.65
CA GLY A 11 -17.24 -7.48 -17.57
C GLY A 11 -17.19 -7.96 -19.01
N GLY A 12 -17.25 -7.02 -19.96
CA GLY A 12 -17.19 -7.27 -21.40
C GLY A 12 -15.81 -7.03 -22.03
N GLN A 13 -15.79 -7.20 -23.36
CA GLN A 13 -14.58 -7.12 -24.19
C GLN A 13 -14.42 -5.77 -24.93
N GLY A 14 -15.38 -4.85 -24.78
CA GLY A 14 -15.34 -3.53 -25.40
C GLY A 14 -14.29 -2.60 -24.78
N GLY A 15 -14.26 -1.35 -25.24
CA GLY A 15 -13.37 -0.31 -24.72
C GLY A 15 -11.89 -0.55 -24.98
N SER A 16 -11.07 0.40 -24.53
CA SER A 16 -9.61 0.37 -24.62
C SER A 16 -9.01 -0.22 -23.34
N LYS A 17 -8.00 -1.08 -23.49
CA LYS A 17 -7.29 -1.67 -22.34
C LYS A 17 -6.57 -0.59 -21.54
N PHE A 18 -6.55 -0.73 -20.23
CA PHE A 18 -5.74 0.08 -19.33
C PHE A 18 -5.10 -0.75 -18.22
N HIS A 19 -3.96 -0.25 -17.75
CA HIS A 19 -3.26 -0.74 -16.57
C HIS A 19 -2.88 0.47 -15.70
N PHE A 20 -3.19 0.40 -14.42
CA PHE A 20 -2.83 1.43 -13.45
C PHE A 20 -2.55 0.80 -12.10
N ASP A 21 -1.25 0.62 -11.83
CA ASP A 21 -0.76 -0.09 -10.66
C ASP A 21 0.62 0.42 -10.22
N GLY A 22 0.99 0.12 -8.97
CA GLY A 22 2.27 0.45 -8.38
C GLY A 22 3.26 -0.71 -8.32
N ILE A 23 3.16 -1.71 -9.20
CA ILE A 23 4.05 -2.89 -9.15
C ILE A 23 5.53 -2.49 -9.24
N GLY A 24 5.84 -1.45 -10.00
CA GLY A 24 7.22 -0.98 -10.20
C GLY A 24 7.84 -0.26 -9.00
N ASN A 25 7.05 0.28 -8.07
CA ASN A 25 7.53 1.13 -6.97
C ASN A 25 6.95 0.77 -5.60
N GLY A 26 6.08 -0.24 -5.50
CA GLY A 26 5.42 -0.64 -4.26
C GLY A 26 4.22 0.22 -3.87
N ALA A 27 3.72 1.10 -4.76
CA ALA A 27 2.54 1.88 -4.46
C ALA A 27 1.27 1.03 -4.45
N THR A 28 0.39 1.27 -3.48
CA THR A 28 -0.87 0.54 -3.29
C THR A 28 -2.06 1.45 -3.53
N LEU A 29 -3.25 0.86 -3.62
CA LEU A 29 -4.51 1.57 -3.73
C LEU A 29 -4.78 2.39 -2.47
N ARG A 30 -4.90 3.72 -2.62
CA ARG A 30 -5.18 4.65 -1.52
C ARG A 30 -6.64 5.10 -1.49
N LYS A 31 -7.22 5.32 -2.66
CA LYS A 31 -8.57 5.86 -2.77
C LYS A 31 -9.22 5.40 -4.07
N ILE A 32 -10.52 5.19 -4.03
CA ILE A 32 -11.34 4.89 -5.21
C ILE A 32 -12.65 5.67 -5.18
N TRP A 33 -12.99 6.27 -6.31
CA TRP A 33 -14.32 6.80 -6.63
C TRP A 33 -14.97 5.90 -7.68
N VAL A 34 -16.26 5.66 -7.53
CA VAL A 34 -17.04 4.81 -8.45
C VAL A 34 -18.35 5.52 -8.78
N TRP A 35 -18.58 5.76 -10.06
CA TRP A 35 -19.86 6.26 -10.59
C TRP A 35 -20.64 5.09 -11.16
N ALA A 36 -21.89 4.94 -10.74
CA ALA A 36 -22.79 3.93 -11.25
C ALA A 36 -23.86 4.54 -12.15
N GLY A 37 -24.19 3.84 -13.23
CA GLY A 37 -25.34 4.15 -14.09
C GLY A 37 -26.43 3.07 -13.98
N GLY A 38 -27.44 3.17 -14.84
CA GLY A 38 -28.59 2.26 -14.83
C GLY A 38 -28.23 0.79 -14.98
N TRP A 39 -27.28 0.48 -15.87
CA TRP A 39 -26.94 -0.89 -16.24
C TRP A 39 -25.43 -1.16 -16.24
N GLN A 40 -24.63 -0.24 -15.69
CA GLN A 40 -23.17 -0.34 -15.69
C GLN A 40 -22.52 0.43 -14.53
N ILE A 41 -21.25 0.13 -14.28
CA ILE A 41 -20.32 1.09 -13.69
C ILE A 41 -19.87 2.06 -14.78
N LYS A 42 -20.17 3.34 -14.60
CA LYS A 42 -19.96 4.40 -15.59
C LYS A 42 -18.50 4.84 -15.64
N ALA A 43 -17.90 5.02 -14.48
CA ALA A 43 -16.51 5.45 -14.36
C ALA A 43 -15.92 5.03 -13.02
N ILE A 44 -14.59 4.99 -12.98
CA ILE A 44 -13.83 4.93 -11.74
C ILE A 44 -12.71 5.97 -11.76
N LYS A 45 -12.33 6.46 -10.58
CA LYS A 45 -11.11 7.22 -10.39
C LYS A 45 -10.33 6.60 -9.25
N VAL A 46 -9.05 6.38 -9.49
CA VAL A 46 -8.19 5.60 -8.60
C VAL A 46 -6.98 6.44 -8.24
N TRP A 47 -6.62 6.42 -6.96
CA TRP A 47 -5.39 7.03 -6.44
C TRP A 47 -4.51 5.96 -5.83
N LEU A 48 -3.20 6.06 -6.11
CA LEU A 48 -2.18 5.26 -5.49
C LEU A 48 -1.49 6.04 -4.36
N THR A 49 -0.76 5.32 -3.49
CA THR A 49 -0.06 5.90 -2.34
C THR A 49 1.13 6.78 -2.72
N ASP A 50 1.65 6.66 -3.93
CA ASP A 50 2.69 7.54 -4.48
C ASP A 50 2.15 8.88 -5.01
N GLY A 51 0.85 9.13 -4.85
CA GLY A 51 0.18 10.37 -5.27
C GLY A 51 -0.34 10.34 -6.70
N GLN A 52 -0.05 9.30 -7.48
CA GLN A 52 -0.61 9.17 -8.83
C GLN A 52 -2.13 8.97 -8.76
N CYS A 53 -2.86 9.54 -9.73
CA CYS A 53 -4.27 9.26 -9.90
C CYS A 53 -4.68 9.20 -11.36
N ARG A 54 -5.69 8.39 -11.68
CA ARG A 54 -6.23 8.26 -13.03
C ARG A 54 -7.72 7.95 -12.99
N GLU A 55 -8.43 8.48 -13.98
CA GLU A 55 -9.86 8.27 -14.20
C GLU A 55 -10.08 7.42 -15.46
N PHE A 56 -11.08 6.55 -15.43
CA PHE A 56 -11.47 5.68 -16.53
C PHE A 56 -12.98 5.67 -16.68
N GLY A 57 -13.48 5.63 -17.93
CA GLY A 57 -14.90 5.81 -18.24
C GLY A 57 -15.26 7.29 -18.40
N ASN A 58 -16.55 7.61 -18.48
CA ASN A 58 -17.05 8.99 -18.52
C ASN A 58 -18.00 9.23 -17.33
N PRO A 59 -17.54 9.90 -16.25
CA PRO A 59 -18.33 10.13 -15.05
C PRO A 59 -19.69 10.79 -15.34
N ALA A 60 -20.72 10.32 -14.65
CA ALA A 60 -22.05 10.93 -14.68
C ALA A 60 -22.79 10.63 -13.37
N GLY A 61 -23.50 11.63 -12.84
CA GLY A 61 -24.23 11.52 -11.57
C GLY A 61 -23.33 11.50 -10.34
N ASP A 62 -23.89 11.03 -9.23
CA ASP A 62 -23.18 10.90 -7.96
C ASP A 62 -22.19 9.74 -7.96
N PHE A 63 -21.13 9.88 -7.17
CA PHE A 63 -20.16 8.81 -6.93
C PHE A 63 -20.21 8.31 -5.50
N LYS A 64 -19.81 7.06 -5.32
CA LYS A 64 -19.39 6.54 -4.03
C LYS A 64 -17.88 6.59 -3.92
N GLU A 65 -17.38 6.96 -2.76
CA GLU A 65 -15.95 6.97 -2.48
C GLU A 65 -15.57 6.02 -1.34
N PHE A 66 -14.33 5.56 -1.40
CA PHE A 66 -13.67 4.88 -0.31
C PHE A 66 -12.21 5.31 -0.26
N THR A 67 -11.74 5.68 0.93
CA THR A 67 -10.34 6.04 1.18
C THR A 67 -9.79 5.05 2.20
N PHE A 68 -8.70 4.38 1.85
CA PHE A 68 -8.02 3.43 2.74
C PHE A 68 -7.19 4.19 3.77
N GLU A 69 -7.31 3.79 5.03
CA GLU A 69 -6.40 4.23 6.09
C GLU A 69 -5.05 3.48 6.02
N ASP A 70 -4.04 4.01 6.70
CA ASP A 70 -2.75 3.35 6.81
C ASP A 70 -2.89 1.97 7.49
N GLY A 71 -2.47 0.91 6.79
CA GLY A 71 -2.60 -0.49 7.23
C GLY A 71 -3.99 -1.11 6.99
N GLU A 72 -4.93 -0.36 6.38
CA GLU A 72 -6.21 -0.91 5.94
C GLU A 72 -6.03 -1.70 4.64
N HIS A 73 -6.55 -2.93 4.61
CA HIS A 73 -6.44 -3.84 3.47
C HIS A 73 -7.74 -4.60 3.25
N PHE A 74 -7.92 -5.15 2.06
CA PHE A 74 -9.11 -5.90 1.69
C PHE A 74 -9.18 -7.20 2.50
N THR A 75 -10.37 -7.54 2.98
CA THR A 75 -10.69 -8.86 3.57
C THR A 75 -11.60 -9.68 2.66
N SER A 76 -12.29 -9.02 1.72
CA SER A 76 -13.03 -9.68 0.65
C SER A 76 -13.26 -8.69 -0.50
N LEU A 77 -13.37 -9.22 -1.71
CA LEU A 77 -13.77 -8.48 -2.91
C LEU A 77 -14.68 -9.39 -3.74
N SER A 78 -15.78 -8.83 -4.21
CA SER A 78 -16.66 -9.44 -5.19
C SER A 78 -16.95 -8.46 -6.31
N LEU A 79 -17.01 -8.98 -7.54
CA LEU A 79 -17.36 -8.23 -8.73
C LEU A 79 -18.59 -8.86 -9.38
N TRP A 80 -19.37 -8.05 -10.10
CA TRP A 80 -20.47 -8.51 -10.92
C TRP A 80 -20.33 -7.93 -12.31
N GLY A 81 -20.62 -8.74 -13.33
CA GLY A 81 -20.98 -8.18 -14.63
C GLY A 81 -22.38 -7.57 -14.57
N ASN A 82 -22.76 -6.79 -15.58
CA ASN A 82 -24.11 -6.26 -15.71
C ASN A 82 -25.19 -7.32 -16.04
N GLY A 83 -24.83 -8.60 -16.11
CA GLY A 83 -25.75 -9.69 -16.44
C GLY A 83 -26.01 -9.92 -17.94
N ALA A 84 -25.49 -9.06 -18.82
CA ALA A 84 -25.41 -9.27 -20.27
C ALA A 84 -23.98 -9.61 -20.74
N GLY A 85 -22.99 -9.52 -19.84
CA GLY A 85 -21.58 -9.80 -20.17
C GLY A 85 -20.90 -8.70 -20.97
N THR A 86 -21.42 -7.47 -20.94
CA THR A 86 -20.91 -6.35 -21.75
C THR A 86 -20.24 -5.25 -20.93
N ARG A 87 -20.59 -5.12 -19.64
CA ARG A 87 -20.04 -4.13 -18.71
C ARG A 87 -19.81 -4.74 -17.33
N LEU A 88 -18.99 -4.05 -16.54
CA LEU A 88 -19.00 -4.22 -15.09
C LEU A 88 -20.29 -3.66 -14.52
N GLY A 89 -20.93 -4.39 -13.60
CA GLY A 89 -22.21 -4.04 -12.99
C GLY A 89 -22.11 -3.65 -11.51
N ALA A 90 -21.16 -4.21 -10.75
CA ALA A 90 -20.93 -3.82 -9.36
C ALA A 90 -19.53 -4.16 -8.85
N ILE A 91 -19.14 -3.42 -7.81
CA ILE A 91 -17.93 -3.59 -7.02
C ILE A 91 -18.35 -3.61 -5.55
N LYS A 92 -18.06 -4.72 -4.87
CA LYS A 92 -18.31 -4.88 -3.43
C LYS A 92 -17.03 -5.33 -2.74
N PHE A 93 -16.63 -4.66 -1.67
CA PHE A 93 -15.53 -5.14 -0.85
C PHE A 93 -15.72 -4.82 0.62
N LYS A 94 -14.95 -5.52 1.45
CA LYS A 94 -14.79 -5.23 2.87
C LYS A 94 -13.31 -5.09 3.18
N THR A 95 -13.00 -4.38 4.25
CA THR A 95 -11.63 -4.26 4.73
C THR A 95 -11.51 -4.84 6.15
N ASN A 96 -10.31 -4.79 6.71
CA ASN A 96 -10.06 -5.14 8.11
C ASN A 96 -10.55 -4.05 9.10
N ARG A 97 -11.00 -2.88 8.62
CA ARG A 97 -11.46 -1.75 9.46
C ARG A 97 -12.86 -1.25 9.14
N SER A 98 -13.33 -1.47 7.92
CA SER A 98 -14.60 -0.96 7.41
C SER A 98 -15.51 -2.11 7.00
N PRO A 99 -16.80 -2.07 7.41
CA PRO A 99 -17.68 -3.22 7.26
C PRO A 99 -18.07 -3.50 5.82
N GLU A 100 -18.21 -2.48 4.95
CA GLU A 100 -18.57 -2.66 3.55
C GLU A 100 -18.42 -1.39 2.70
N PHE A 101 -17.89 -1.54 1.48
CA PHE A 101 -18.10 -0.63 0.36
C PHE A 101 -18.86 -1.36 -0.74
N PHE A 102 -19.93 -0.74 -1.26
CA PHE A 102 -20.72 -1.35 -2.32
C PHE A 102 -21.26 -0.31 -3.32
N ALA A 103 -20.71 -0.34 -4.53
CA ALA A 103 -21.17 0.44 -5.68
C ALA A 103 -21.73 -0.50 -6.73
N ARG A 104 -22.96 -0.23 -7.20
CA ARG A 104 -23.69 -1.09 -8.13
C ARG A 104 -24.54 -0.28 -9.09
N MET A 105 -24.82 -0.86 -10.26
CA MET A 105 -25.81 -0.35 -11.19
C MET A 105 -27.19 -0.17 -10.53
N THR A 106 -27.93 0.85 -10.97
CA THR A 106 -29.14 1.32 -10.27
C THR A 106 -30.42 0.63 -10.73
N ASP A 107 -30.51 0.29 -12.02
CA ASP A 107 -31.77 -0.13 -12.66
C ASP A 107 -31.78 -1.64 -12.89
N TRP A 108 -30.68 -2.20 -13.41
CA TRP A 108 -30.58 -3.63 -13.67
C TRP A 108 -30.24 -4.40 -12.39
N GLY A 109 -30.85 -5.58 -12.22
CA GLY A 109 -30.59 -6.47 -11.10
C GLY A 109 -29.24 -7.20 -11.22
N LEU A 110 -28.54 -7.37 -10.09
CA LEU A 110 -27.33 -8.18 -10.04
C LEU A 110 -27.66 -9.66 -10.26
N LYS A 111 -26.81 -10.34 -11.05
CA LYS A 111 -26.91 -11.79 -11.32
C LYS A 111 -25.78 -12.52 -10.59
N THR A 112 -24.89 -13.17 -11.33
CA THR A 112 -23.76 -13.93 -10.79
C THR A 112 -22.76 -13.04 -10.07
N GLU A 113 -22.53 -13.32 -8.79
CA GLU A 113 -21.42 -12.80 -8.01
C GLU A 113 -20.13 -13.55 -8.35
N TYR A 114 -19.03 -12.81 -8.52
CA TYR A 114 -17.70 -13.36 -8.69
C TYR A 114 -16.83 -12.95 -7.51
N PRO A 115 -16.71 -13.81 -6.47
CA PRO A 115 -15.74 -13.62 -5.40
C PRO A 115 -14.32 -13.68 -5.96
N ILE A 116 -13.46 -12.75 -5.54
CA ILE A 116 -12.10 -12.61 -6.03
C ILE A 116 -11.12 -13.14 -4.98
N ASP A 117 -10.13 -13.91 -5.41
CA ASP A 117 -8.98 -14.24 -4.56
C ASP A 117 -8.12 -12.97 -4.38
N ILE A 118 -8.15 -12.44 -3.17
CA ILE A 118 -7.46 -11.20 -2.81
C ILE A 118 -6.01 -11.43 -2.33
N GLY A 119 -5.52 -12.67 -2.26
CA GLY A 119 -4.18 -12.97 -1.78
C GLY A 119 -3.92 -12.39 -0.38
N SER A 120 -3.01 -11.42 -0.27
CA SER A 120 -2.72 -10.72 0.99
C SER A 120 -3.74 -9.62 1.36
N GLY A 121 -4.66 -9.27 0.46
CA GLY A 121 -5.56 -8.12 0.60
C GLY A 121 -4.94 -6.78 0.22
N ILE A 122 -3.65 -6.72 -0.09
CA ILE A 122 -2.97 -5.50 -0.51
C ILE A 122 -3.17 -5.27 -2.00
N CYS A 123 -4.02 -4.30 -2.32
CA CYS A 123 -4.30 -3.93 -3.70
C CYS A 123 -3.20 -3.01 -4.25
N MET A 124 -2.54 -3.43 -5.32
CA MET A 124 -1.52 -2.67 -6.05
C MET A 124 -2.11 -1.74 -7.11
N GLY A 125 -3.42 -1.85 -7.38
CA GLY A 125 -4.11 -1.06 -8.40
C GLY A 125 -5.09 -1.89 -9.22
N VAL A 126 -5.40 -1.40 -10.42
CA VAL A 126 -6.46 -1.94 -11.28
C VAL A 126 -5.98 -2.19 -12.70
N VAL A 127 -6.64 -3.13 -13.36
CA VAL A 127 -6.51 -3.40 -14.80
C VAL A 127 -7.90 -3.53 -15.38
N GLY A 128 -8.07 -3.08 -16.62
CA GLY A 128 -9.39 -3.12 -17.21
C GLY A 128 -9.47 -2.71 -18.65
N ARG A 129 -10.72 -2.50 -19.06
CA ARG A 129 -11.09 -1.91 -20.33
C ARG A 129 -12.14 -0.85 -20.09
N ALA A 130 -11.99 0.30 -20.73
CA ALA A 130 -12.94 1.39 -20.60
C ALA A 130 -13.08 2.17 -21.91
N GLY A 131 -14.28 2.71 -22.12
CA GLY A 131 -14.60 3.70 -23.13
C GLY A 131 -15.48 4.77 -22.51
N SER A 132 -16.75 4.84 -22.90
CA SER A 132 -17.74 5.67 -22.21
C SER A 132 -18.14 5.13 -20.83
N ASP A 133 -17.96 3.82 -20.62
CA ASP A 133 -18.26 3.09 -19.39
C ASP A 133 -17.05 2.23 -18.98
N ILE A 134 -17.15 1.54 -17.84
CA ILE A 134 -16.23 0.46 -17.50
C ILE A 134 -16.70 -0.85 -18.16
N ASP A 135 -16.04 -1.22 -19.25
CA ASP A 135 -16.30 -2.47 -19.96
C ASP A 135 -15.94 -3.67 -19.10
N SER A 136 -14.72 -3.71 -18.55
CA SER A 136 -14.31 -4.73 -17.59
C SER A 136 -13.26 -4.22 -16.61
N LEU A 137 -13.22 -4.80 -15.43
CA LEU A 137 -12.30 -4.43 -14.36
C LEU A 137 -11.80 -5.66 -13.61
N GLY A 138 -10.54 -5.59 -13.18
CA GLY A 138 -9.92 -6.51 -12.23
C GLY A 138 -9.00 -5.73 -11.30
N PHE A 139 -8.83 -6.24 -10.08
CA PHE A 139 -7.95 -5.67 -9.07
C PHE A 139 -6.68 -6.52 -8.99
N LYS A 140 -5.53 -5.86 -8.85
CA LYS A 140 -4.23 -6.54 -8.73
C LYS A 140 -3.85 -6.61 -7.26
N PHE A 141 -3.75 -7.81 -6.71
CA PHE A 141 -3.32 -8.02 -5.33
C PHE A 141 -1.93 -8.63 -5.27
N ILE A 142 -1.15 -8.24 -4.26
CA ILE A 142 0.03 -9.02 -3.86
C ILE A 142 -0.49 -10.38 -3.37
N ASN A 143 0.20 -11.46 -3.77
CA ASN A 143 -0.11 -12.78 -3.26
C ASN A 143 0.22 -12.88 -1.75
N THR A 144 -0.10 -13.99 -1.09
CA THR A 144 0.24 -14.21 0.31
C THR A 144 1.71 -13.92 0.59
N ILE A 145 1.96 -13.03 1.54
CA ILE A 145 3.31 -12.55 1.86
C ILE A 145 3.89 -13.41 2.98
N LYS A 146 5.02 -14.08 2.69
CA LYS A 146 5.80 -14.80 3.71
C LYS A 146 6.72 -13.87 4.50
N SER A 147 7.33 -12.91 3.82
CA SER A 147 8.29 -11.97 4.42
C SER A 147 8.47 -10.74 3.52
N THR A 148 8.61 -9.57 4.14
CA THR A 148 9.05 -8.32 3.50
C THR A 148 10.41 -7.95 4.07
N VAL A 149 11.43 -7.76 3.21
CA VAL A 149 12.81 -7.54 3.66
C VAL A 149 13.44 -6.39 2.87
N LEU A 150 13.90 -5.35 3.58
CA LEU A 150 14.77 -4.33 3.01
C LEU A 150 16.19 -4.91 2.88
N LYS A 151 16.67 -5.04 1.64
CA LYS A 151 18.01 -5.57 1.32
C LYS A 151 18.79 -4.56 0.50
N ASN A 152 20.08 -4.83 0.32
CA ASN A 152 20.98 -3.98 -0.48
C ASN A 152 20.99 -2.52 0.00
N VAL A 153 20.90 -2.32 1.32
CA VAL A 153 20.99 -1.00 1.93
C VAL A 153 22.38 -0.43 1.64
N ASN A 154 22.40 0.73 0.99
CA ASN A 154 23.62 1.46 0.68
C ASN A 154 23.53 2.88 1.25
N TYR A 155 24.63 3.36 1.83
CA TYR A 155 24.75 4.73 2.32
C TYR A 155 25.70 5.51 1.39
N PRO A 156 25.18 6.04 0.27
CA PRO A 156 26.02 6.57 -0.80
C PRO A 156 26.84 7.79 -0.38
N THR A 157 26.42 8.54 0.65
CA THR A 157 27.12 9.73 1.14
C THR A 157 27.95 9.48 2.39
N LEU A 158 27.95 8.26 2.96
CA LEU A 158 28.60 8.00 4.25
C LEU A 158 30.11 8.33 4.23
N HIS A 159 30.76 8.11 3.09
CA HIS A 159 32.19 8.35 2.90
C HIS A 159 32.58 9.84 2.95
N SER A 160 31.64 10.76 2.73
CA SER A 160 31.89 12.21 2.72
C SER A 160 31.39 12.92 3.98
N VAL A 161 30.76 12.19 4.91
CA VAL A 161 30.25 12.75 6.16
C VAL A 161 31.33 12.74 7.22
N ILE A 162 31.60 13.92 7.81
CA ILE A 162 32.41 14.04 9.02
C ILE A 162 31.50 13.82 10.24
N PRO A 163 31.71 12.79 11.07
CA PRO A 163 30.85 12.53 12.23
C PRO A 163 30.91 13.67 13.24
N LYS A 164 29.74 14.14 13.70
CA LYS A 164 29.64 15.07 14.82
C LYS A 164 29.53 14.28 16.11
N VAL A 165 30.67 14.11 16.78
CA VAL A 165 30.76 13.36 18.05
C VAL A 165 30.63 14.35 19.22
N ALA A 166 29.60 14.17 20.04
CA ALA A 166 29.47 14.89 21.30
C ALA A 166 30.25 14.14 22.40
N VAL A 167 31.05 14.88 23.18
CA VAL A 167 31.73 14.31 24.34
C VAL A 167 30.77 14.33 25.52
N GLU A 168 30.70 13.20 26.21
CA GLU A 168 29.96 13.10 27.46
C GLU A 168 30.91 12.57 28.53
N GLU A 169 31.04 13.32 29.62
CA GLU A 169 31.84 12.90 30.76
C GLU A 169 31.25 11.62 31.38
N ILE A 170 32.11 10.65 31.65
CA ILE A 170 31.72 9.37 32.26
C ILE A 170 32.11 9.35 33.74
N LYS A 171 33.35 9.76 34.03
CA LYS A 171 33.91 9.83 35.37
C LYS A 171 35.18 10.69 35.32
N SER A 172 35.38 11.53 36.33
CA SER A 172 36.62 12.25 36.60
C SER A 172 37.05 11.99 38.04
N MET A 173 38.36 11.77 38.26
CA MET A 173 38.94 11.50 39.58
C MET A 173 40.39 11.97 39.62
N THR A 174 40.80 12.61 40.73
CA THR A 174 42.15 13.12 40.94
C THR A 174 42.82 12.32 42.07
N TYR A 175 44.08 11.92 41.86
CA TYR A 175 44.90 11.25 42.86
C TYR A 175 46.15 12.07 43.15
N HIS A 176 46.53 12.20 44.42
CA HIS A 176 47.72 12.92 44.86
C HIS A 176 48.68 11.96 45.56
N ASN A 177 49.90 11.83 45.04
CA ASN A 177 50.97 11.09 45.70
C ASN A 177 51.89 12.07 46.43
N ASN A 178 51.81 12.11 47.76
CA ASN A 178 52.66 12.96 48.60
C ASN A 178 53.85 12.18 49.18
N THR A 179 54.23 11.06 48.56
CA THR A 179 55.32 10.18 48.97
C THR A 179 56.38 10.09 47.88
N SER A 180 57.59 9.63 48.21
CA SER A 180 58.66 9.34 47.23
C SER A 180 58.49 7.99 46.53
N GLU A 181 57.53 7.17 46.98
CA GLU A 181 57.31 5.82 46.49
C GLU A 181 56.21 5.78 45.43
N MET A 182 56.29 4.81 44.51
CA MET A 182 55.27 4.58 43.49
C MET A 182 53.96 4.09 44.14
N GLN A 183 52.82 4.62 43.69
CA GLN A 183 51.48 4.20 44.12
C GLN A 183 50.63 3.79 42.92
N GLU A 184 49.80 2.77 43.11
CA GLU A 184 48.89 2.25 42.09
C GLU A 184 47.43 2.40 42.54
N TYR A 185 46.58 2.92 41.66
CA TYR A 185 45.16 3.16 41.91
C TYR A 185 44.30 2.45 40.87
N LYS A 186 43.26 1.75 41.33
CA LYS A 186 42.27 1.12 40.45
C LYS A 186 41.07 2.04 40.27
N ILE A 187 40.76 2.41 39.02
CA ILE A 187 39.54 3.13 38.67
C ILE A 187 38.60 2.24 37.88
N GLU A 188 37.37 2.09 38.38
CA GLU A 188 36.28 1.40 37.68
C GLU A 188 35.17 2.38 37.34
N SER A 189 34.58 2.24 36.15
CA SER A 189 33.44 3.04 35.71
C SER A 189 32.53 2.21 34.81
N SER A 190 31.25 2.61 34.73
CA SER A 190 30.27 1.99 33.85
C SER A 190 29.33 3.06 33.30
N LYS A 191 28.84 2.87 32.07
CA LYS A 191 27.89 3.78 31.43
C LYS A 191 26.91 2.98 30.57
N LYS A 192 25.61 3.24 30.76
CA LYS A 192 24.57 2.70 29.89
C LYS A 192 24.58 3.48 28.56
N ILE A 193 24.65 2.77 27.45
CA ILE A 193 24.59 3.35 26.10
C ILE A 193 23.34 2.80 25.40
N ILE A 194 22.58 3.68 24.76
CA ILE A 194 21.44 3.31 23.91
C ILE A 194 21.83 3.57 22.46
N LYS A 195 21.89 2.52 21.65
CA LYS A 195 22.16 2.61 20.20
C LYS A 195 20.85 2.50 19.45
N THR A 196 20.61 3.40 18.51
CA THR A 196 19.41 3.42 17.68
C THR A 196 19.77 3.33 16.20
N SER A 197 18.85 2.82 15.40
CA SER A 197 18.94 2.79 13.94
C SER A 197 17.54 2.93 13.38
N SER A 198 17.37 3.73 12.33
CA SER A 198 16.08 4.01 11.72
C SER A 198 16.25 4.19 10.21
N TRP A 199 15.32 3.62 9.45
CA TRP A 199 15.21 3.79 8.00
C TRP A 199 13.80 4.32 7.70
N VAL A 200 13.71 5.41 6.95
CA VAL A 200 12.43 6.04 6.59
C VAL A 200 11.83 5.37 5.35
N SER A 201 10.53 5.12 5.35
CA SER A 201 9.75 4.63 4.20
C SER A 201 8.65 5.62 3.81
N PHE A 202 8.49 5.88 2.50
CA PHE A 202 7.58 6.93 1.97
C PHE A 202 6.29 6.42 1.32
N SER A 203 6.09 5.11 1.24
CA SER A 203 4.79 4.51 0.90
C SER A 203 4.17 3.96 2.17
N SER A 204 2.84 3.96 2.27
CA SER A 204 2.07 3.31 3.35
C SER A 204 2.16 1.78 3.27
N SER A 205 3.35 1.26 2.97
CA SER A 205 3.75 -0.14 3.08
C SER A 205 3.88 -0.58 4.54
N SER A 206 3.13 0.06 5.44
CA SER A 206 2.91 -0.35 6.81
C SER A 206 2.13 -1.65 6.78
N LEU A 207 2.85 -2.72 6.47
CA LEU A 207 2.41 -4.10 6.52
C LEU A 207 2.49 -4.64 7.94
#